data_AF-A0A1H8BVJ1-F1
#
_entry.id   AF-A0A1H8BVJ1-F1
#
_cell.length_a   1.000
_cell.length_b   1.000
_cell.length_c   1.000
_cell.angle_alpha   90.00
_cell.angle_beta   90.00
_cell.angle_gamma   90.00
#
_symmetry.space_group_name_H-M   'P 1'
#
loop_
_entity.id
_entity.type
_entity.pdbx_description
1 polymer ?
#
loop_
_entity_poly.entity_id
_entity_poly.type
_entity_poly.pdbx_seq_one_letter_code
_entity_poly.pdbx_strand_id
1 'polypeptide(L)'
;MRKGAATAGFAVQDGAVGLGPKLALVLVYQPDGLALSVQAMCAHLVARGYAPFLVSNAPLSSVDRALLSPVCWRIMVRPNFGYDFGGYRDGILQLMAWDIAPDRLLVMNDSIWFPVVPQEGMLAQLEASSADLTGTILRDRGAERFLESYCYMIPAATFAHPAFVAFWRALRLTSNKYKVIRRGERGFSKAMRAAGMQIAGLYTKSDFLARMAAQPDGFLETTLRCSAPLTPRLEAARLAVLAARDKVDWRDRAMGHIQDTLAREQIYTAYPFAMTQFYAYPILKKSKDRAAVAWRRGFGRAVDTGDMSPLPAPFMGEVRCKTAADPL
;
A
#
# COMPACT_ATOMS: atom_id res chain seq x y z
N MET A 1 38.69 -3.78 18.66
CA MET A 1 38.25 -2.76 17.68
C MET A 1 37.76 -3.44 16.41
N ARG A 2 36.45 -3.61 16.24
CA ARG A 2 35.86 -4.07 14.96
C ARG A 2 35.61 -2.85 14.09
N LYS A 3 36.19 -2.84 12.89
CA LYS A 3 35.98 -1.80 11.86
C LYS A 3 34.50 -1.75 11.52
N GLY A 4 33.89 -0.56 11.66
CA GLY A 4 32.48 -0.31 11.40
C GLY A 4 32.10 -0.72 9.98
N ALA A 5 31.04 -1.53 9.87
CA ALA A 5 30.33 -1.71 8.62
C ALA A 5 29.84 -0.33 8.15
N ALA A 6 30.08 0.00 6.89
CA ALA A 6 29.75 1.30 6.32
C ALA A 6 28.27 1.63 6.57
N THR A 7 28.03 2.54 7.52
CA THR A 7 26.76 3.22 7.72
C THR A 7 26.37 3.91 6.43
N ALA A 8 25.07 4.01 6.13
CA ALA A 8 24.59 4.79 4.99
C ALA A 8 24.92 6.30 5.11
N GLY A 9 25.57 6.73 6.21
CA GLY A 9 26.07 8.09 6.42
C GLY A 9 24.97 9.10 6.70
N PHE A 10 23.73 8.65 6.83
CA PHE A 10 22.56 9.50 7.06
C PHE A 10 22.35 9.77 8.54
N ALA A 11 21.80 10.95 8.84
CA ALA A 11 21.45 11.31 10.20
C ALA A 11 20.31 10.42 10.69
N VAL A 12 20.52 9.77 11.82
CA VAL A 12 19.54 8.93 12.51
C VAL A 12 19.29 9.49 13.89
N GLN A 13 18.02 9.52 14.28
CA GLN A 13 17.55 9.90 15.61
C GLN A 13 16.74 8.74 16.19
N ASP A 14 16.93 8.45 17.47
CA ASP A 14 16.10 7.50 18.20
C ASP A 14 14.73 8.13 18.54
N GLY A 15 13.67 7.31 18.47
CA GLY A 15 12.35 7.64 18.99
C GLY A 15 12.08 6.92 20.32
N ALA A 16 10.84 7.00 20.79
CA ALA A 16 10.43 6.45 22.09
C ALA A 16 9.98 4.98 22.02
N VAL A 17 9.71 4.44 20.83
CA VAL A 17 9.27 3.05 20.67
C VAL A 17 10.47 2.11 20.77
N GLY A 18 10.39 1.08 21.60
CA GLY A 18 11.43 0.04 21.68
C GLY A 18 11.50 -0.81 20.41
N LEU A 19 12.68 -1.36 20.12
CA LEU A 19 12.82 -2.38 19.08
C LEU A 19 12.09 -3.66 19.52
N GLY A 20 11.22 -4.18 18.66
CA GLY A 20 10.56 -5.47 18.82
C GLY A 20 10.89 -6.44 17.68
N PRO A 21 10.33 -7.66 17.68
CA PRO A 21 10.56 -8.66 16.65
C PRO A 21 9.97 -8.26 15.29
N LYS A 22 8.92 -7.43 15.27
CA LYS A 22 8.30 -6.90 14.06
C LYS A 22 8.77 -5.48 13.82
N LEU A 23 9.28 -5.19 12.63
CA LEU A 23 9.78 -3.89 12.25
C LEU A 23 9.03 -3.38 11.01
N ALA A 24 8.65 -2.11 11.01
CA ALA A 24 8.04 -1.47 9.85
C ALA A 24 8.97 -0.38 9.29
N LEU A 25 9.58 -0.62 8.13
CA LEU A 25 10.30 0.40 7.39
C LEU A 25 9.28 1.27 6.64
N VAL A 26 9.07 2.48 7.17
CA VAL A 26 8.08 3.43 6.66
C VAL A 26 8.81 4.55 5.93
N LEU A 27 8.67 4.61 4.61
CA LEU A 27 9.24 5.68 3.82
C LEU A 27 8.26 6.85 3.65
N VAL A 28 8.74 8.08 3.87
CA VAL A 28 7.95 9.30 3.70
C VAL A 28 8.65 10.30 2.80
N TYR A 29 7.88 11.05 2.00
CA TYR A 29 8.39 12.20 1.25
C TYR A 29 7.37 13.35 1.26
N GLN A 30 7.52 14.27 2.21
CA GLN A 30 6.67 15.44 2.37
C GLN A 30 7.54 16.67 2.66
N PRO A 31 8.02 17.37 1.61
CA PRO A 31 8.93 18.51 1.78
C PRO A 31 8.29 19.72 2.47
N ASP A 32 6.95 19.79 2.48
CA ASP A 32 6.18 20.92 3.00
C ASP A 32 5.67 20.69 4.44
N GLY A 33 6.22 19.70 5.14
CA GLY A 33 5.81 19.30 6.50
C GLY A 33 5.01 17.98 6.52
N LEU A 34 5.04 17.28 7.66
CA LEU A 34 4.37 15.98 7.77
C LEU A 34 2.89 16.11 8.05
N ALA A 35 2.08 15.43 7.24
CA ALA A 35 0.67 15.22 7.49
C ALA A 35 0.45 14.33 8.73
N LEU A 36 -0.59 14.65 9.51
CA LEU A 36 -0.97 13.89 10.69
C LEU A 36 -1.28 12.42 10.38
N SER A 37 -1.71 12.10 9.15
CA SER A 37 -1.91 10.70 8.73
C SER A 37 -0.64 9.84 8.80
N VAL A 38 0.55 10.42 8.69
CA VAL A 38 1.81 9.69 8.86
C VAL A 38 2.00 9.27 10.31
N GLN A 39 1.74 10.18 11.25
CA GLN A 39 1.80 9.90 12.67
C GLN A 39 0.74 8.86 13.07
N ALA A 40 -0.48 8.99 12.56
CA ALA A 40 -1.57 8.04 12.80
C ALA A 40 -1.24 6.64 12.23
N MET A 41 -0.63 6.57 11.05
CA MET A 41 -0.13 5.33 10.47
C MET A 41 0.92 4.65 11.37
N CYS A 42 1.92 5.40 11.83
CA CYS A 42 2.94 4.88 12.74
C CYS A 42 2.34 4.43 14.08
N ALA A 43 1.41 5.20 14.65
CA ALA A 43 0.70 4.84 15.87
C ALA A 43 -0.07 3.52 15.71
N HIS A 44 -0.75 3.32 14.58
CA HIS A 44 -1.44 2.06 14.28
C HIS A 44 -0.46 0.88 14.18
N LEU A 45 0.69 1.07 13.51
CA LEU A 45 1.74 0.05 13.44
C LEU A 45 2.25 -0.34 14.83
N VAL A 46 2.48 0.62 15.72
CA VAL A 46 2.86 0.39 17.12
C VAL A 46 1.79 -0.42 17.84
N ALA A 47 0.51 -0.06 17.68
CA ALA A 47 -0.60 -0.81 18.27
C ALA A 47 -0.72 -2.25 17.75
N ARG A 48 -0.16 -2.54 16.58
CA ARG A 48 -0.08 -3.89 15.98
C ARG A 48 1.25 -4.60 16.28
N GLY A 49 2.08 -4.03 17.15
CA GLY A 49 3.33 -4.62 17.64
C GLY A 49 4.54 -4.40 16.73
N TYR A 50 4.44 -3.51 15.73
CA TYR A 50 5.58 -3.12 14.90
C TYR A 50 6.36 -1.99 15.55
N ALA A 51 7.68 -2.03 15.45
CA ALA A 51 8.57 -0.91 15.72
C ALA A 51 8.80 -0.11 14.41
N PRO A 52 8.27 1.11 14.25
CA PRO A 52 8.46 1.85 13.00
C PRO A 52 9.88 2.39 12.88
N PHE A 53 10.58 2.01 11.82
CA PHE A 53 11.79 2.68 11.35
C PHE A 53 11.39 3.62 10.20
N LEU A 54 11.26 4.91 10.52
CA LEU A 54 10.84 5.90 9.56
C LEU A 54 12.03 6.43 8.76
N VAL A 55 11.94 6.39 7.43
CA VAL A 55 12.93 6.93 6.50
C VAL A 55 12.31 8.12 5.77
N SER A 56 12.74 9.33 6.12
CA SER A 56 12.30 10.55 5.44
C SER A 56 13.24 10.91 4.29
N ASN A 57 12.67 11.03 3.09
CA ASN A 57 13.33 11.57 1.91
C ASN A 57 13.29 13.10 1.85
N ALA A 58 12.89 13.78 2.93
CA ALA A 58 12.90 15.23 3.06
C ALA A 58 13.42 15.66 4.45
N PRO A 59 13.98 16.86 4.59
CA PRO A 59 14.27 17.43 5.91
C PRO A 59 13.04 17.41 6.82
N LEU A 60 13.25 17.17 8.11
CA LEU A 60 12.20 17.20 9.12
C LEU A 60 12.45 18.37 10.07
N SER A 61 11.42 19.19 10.30
CA SER A 61 11.44 20.25 11.30
C SER A 61 11.51 19.67 12.72
N SER A 62 11.79 20.52 13.72
CA SER A 62 11.71 20.11 15.13
C SER A 62 10.30 19.66 15.52
N VAL A 63 9.27 20.30 14.97
CA VAL A 63 7.86 19.95 15.17
C VAL A 63 7.55 18.57 14.61
N ASP A 64 7.97 18.28 13.38
CA ASP A 64 7.78 16.97 12.75
C ASP A 64 8.50 15.85 13.51
N ARG A 65 9.72 16.13 14.00
CA ARG A 65 10.48 15.18 14.83
C ARG A 65 9.79 14.91 16.15
N ALA A 66 9.27 15.95 16.80
CA ALA A 66 8.52 15.81 18.04
C ALA A 66 7.22 15.02 17.84
N LEU A 67 6.54 15.22 16.70
CA LEU A 67 5.33 14.49 16.32
C LEU A 67 5.60 12.99 16.10
N LEU A 68 6.72 12.64 15.47
CA LEU A 68 7.08 11.27 15.14
C LEU A 68 7.75 10.50 16.27
N SER A 69 8.50 11.18 17.15
CA SER A 69 9.29 10.55 18.21
C SER A 69 8.50 9.54 19.06
N PRO A 70 7.27 9.82 19.53
CA PRO A 70 6.49 8.89 20.35
C PRO A 70 6.06 7.61 19.63
N VAL A 71 6.05 7.61 18.28
CA VAL A 71 5.48 6.53 17.45
C VAL A 71 6.52 5.88 16.55
N CYS A 72 7.81 6.20 16.71
CA CYS A 72 8.90 5.60 15.94
C CYS A 72 9.92 4.97 16.89
N TRP A 73 10.55 3.90 16.41
CA TRP A 73 11.77 3.38 17.03
C TRP A 73 12.98 4.19 16.60
N ARG A 74 13.11 4.44 15.30
CA ARG A 74 14.16 5.29 14.73
C ARG A 74 13.64 6.10 13.56
N ILE A 75 14.28 7.25 13.34
CA ILE A 75 14.00 8.18 12.26
C ILE A 75 15.31 8.45 11.52
N MET A 76 15.38 8.10 10.24
CA MET A 76 16.50 8.40 9.36
C MET A 76 16.10 9.46 8.33
N VAL A 77 16.94 10.49 8.16
CA VAL A 77 16.71 11.55 7.16
C VAL A 77 17.76 11.46 6.06
N ARG A 78 17.29 11.47 4.81
CA ARG A 78 18.14 11.38 3.62
C ARG A 78 17.63 12.29 2.49
N PRO A 79 18.47 12.64 1.50
CA PRO A 79 18.01 13.33 0.30
C PRO A 79 17.02 12.49 -0.51
N ASN A 80 16.11 13.12 -1.26
CA ASN A 80 15.17 12.41 -2.14
C ASN A 80 15.85 11.87 -3.43
N PHE A 81 16.78 10.93 -3.29
CA PHE A 81 17.43 10.26 -4.41
C PHE A 81 17.02 8.79 -4.48
N GLY A 82 16.63 8.31 -5.67
CA GLY A 82 16.13 6.93 -5.85
C GLY A 82 14.66 6.71 -5.49
N TYR A 83 13.94 7.78 -5.08
CA TYR A 83 12.54 7.72 -4.62
C TYR A 83 12.35 6.63 -3.54
N ASP A 84 11.22 5.92 -3.59
CA ASP A 84 10.85 4.91 -2.59
C ASP A 84 11.90 3.81 -2.46
N PHE A 85 12.33 3.23 -3.58
CA PHE A 85 13.37 2.20 -3.58
C PHE A 85 14.73 2.72 -3.08
N GLY A 86 15.00 4.01 -3.22
CA GLY A 86 16.18 4.66 -2.63
C GLY A 86 16.16 4.59 -1.12
N GLY A 87 15.08 5.06 -0.49
CA GLY A 87 14.99 5.02 0.97
C GLY A 87 14.73 3.63 1.52
N TYR A 88 14.03 2.73 0.80
CA TYR A 88 13.95 1.31 1.16
C TYR A 88 15.32 0.66 1.20
N ARG A 89 16.13 0.87 0.15
CA ARG A 89 17.48 0.34 0.07
C ARG A 89 18.31 0.84 1.23
N ASP A 90 18.35 2.15 1.44
CA ASP A 90 19.21 2.73 2.45
C ASP A 90 18.76 2.33 3.86
N GLY A 91 17.45 2.22 4.11
CA GLY A 91 16.94 1.71 5.38
C GLY A 91 17.25 0.22 5.60
N ILE A 92 17.07 -0.63 4.58
CA ILE A 92 17.41 -2.07 4.66
C ILE A 92 18.91 -2.27 4.89
N LEU A 93 19.76 -1.57 4.14
CA LEU A 93 21.20 -1.63 4.33
C LEU A 93 21.62 -1.09 5.71
N GLN A 94 20.91 -0.10 6.24
CA GLN A 94 21.16 0.42 7.58
C GLN A 94 20.80 -0.59 8.67
N LEU A 95 19.68 -1.33 8.51
CA LEU A 95 19.35 -2.45 9.40
C LEU A 95 20.44 -3.53 9.39
N MET A 96 20.91 -3.91 8.20
CA MET A 96 22.02 -4.87 8.05
C MET A 96 23.32 -4.35 8.69
N ALA A 97 23.63 -3.06 8.55
CA ALA A 97 24.82 -2.46 9.14
C ALA A 97 24.76 -2.40 10.68
N TRP A 98 23.56 -2.33 11.26
CA TRP A 98 23.33 -2.43 12.70
C TRP A 98 23.20 -3.86 13.21
N ASP A 99 23.34 -4.87 12.34
CA ASP A 99 23.13 -6.28 12.68
C ASP A 99 21.72 -6.55 13.23
N ILE A 100 20.73 -5.85 12.68
CA ILE A 100 19.32 -6.00 13.05
C ILE A 100 18.59 -6.79 11.97
N ALA A 101 18.11 -7.97 12.33
CA ALA A 101 17.29 -8.84 11.50
C ALA A 101 15.94 -9.09 12.19
N PRO A 102 14.85 -8.43 11.76
CA PRO A 102 13.54 -8.62 12.37
C PRO A 102 12.91 -9.95 11.92
N ASP A 103 12.06 -10.54 12.77
CA ASP A 103 11.24 -11.71 12.44
C ASP A 103 10.34 -11.42 11.23
N ARG A 104 9.86 -10.18 11.16
CA ARG A 104 9.01 -9.63 10.11
C ARG A 104 9.42 -8.19 9.80
N LEU A 105 9.77 -7.93 8.56
CA LEU A 105 9.99 -6.59 8.03
C LEU A 105 8.81 -6.20 7.13
N LEU A 106 7.96 -5.30 7.62
CA LEU A 106 6.99 -4.60 6.77
C LEU A 106 7.71 -3.45 6.08
N VAL A 107 7.56 -3.33 4.76
CA VAL A 107 8.02 -2.17 4.00
C VAL A 107 6.81 -1.46 3.41
N MET A 108 6.70 -0.17 3.68
CA MET A 108 5.61 0.65 3.16
C MET A 108 6.04 2.10 2.91
N ASN A 109 5.25 2.84 2.13
CA ASN A 109 5.47 4.27 1.94
C ASN A 109 4.21 5.11 2.15
N ASP A 110 4.39 6.42 2.20
CA ASP A 110 3.33 7.40 2.44
C ASP A 110 2.51 7.78 1.20
N SER A 111 2.67 7.09 0.07
CA SER A 111 1.80 7.28 -1.11
C SER A 111 0.36 6.78 -0.89
N ILE A 112 0.07 6.25 0.31
CA ILE A 112 -1.22 5.76 0.76
C ILE A 112 -1.64 6.44 2.06
N TRP A 113 -2.96 6.50 2.31
CA TRP A 113 -3.48 6.58 3.67
C TRP A 113 -3.71 5.17 4.19
N PHE A 114 -3.28 4.93 5.42
CA PHE A 114 -3.44 3.67 6.14
C PHE A 114 -3.37 3.91 7.66
N PRO A 115 -4.22 3.25 8.47
CA PRO A 115 -5.39 2.47 8.05
C PRO A 115 -6.60 3.38 7.83
N VAL A 116 -7.24 3.28 6.67
CA VAL A 116 -8.53 3.96 6.42
C VAL A 116 -9.71 3.22 7.07
N VAL A 117 -9.48 1.97 7.50
CA VAL A 117 -10.39 1.11 8.25
C VAL A 117 -9.64 0.59 9.48
N PRO A 118 -9.95 1.03 10.72
CA PRO A 118 -9.17 0.67 11.92
C PRO A 118 -9.13 -0.85 12.23
N GLN A 119 -10.21 -1.55 11.92
CA GLN A 119 -10.36 -3.00 12.18
C GLN A 119 -9.70 -3.86 11.09
N GLU A 120 -8.72 -3.32 10.38
CA GLU A 120 -8.09 -4.03 9.27
C GLU A 120 -7.43 -5.35 9.68
N GLY A 121 -7.61 -6.35 8.83
CA GLY A 121 -6.97 -7.66 8.95
C GLY A 121 -5.76 -7.86 8.03
N MET A 122 -5.39 -6.83 7.25
CA MET A 122 -4.35 -6.92 6.21
C MET A 122 -2.99 -7.25 6.83
N LEU A 123 -2.60 -6.60 7.94
CA LEU A 123 -1.32 -6.89 8.59
C LEU A 123 -1.24 -8.34 9.10
N ALA A 124 -2.31 -8.83 9.72
CA ALA A 124 -2.37 -10.23 10.18
C ALA A 124 -2.31 -11.23 9.01
N GLN A 125 -2.98 -10.93 7.89
CA GLN A 125 -2.91 -11.74 6.66
C GLN A 125 -1.50 -11.74 6.04
N LEU A 126 -0.81 -10.59 6.03
CA LEU A 126 0.59 -10.51 5.60
C LEU A 126 1.51 -11.37 6.49
N GLU A 127 1.29 -11.36 7.79
CA GLU A 127 2.06 -12.14 8.76
C GLU A 127 1.84 -13.65 8.64
N ALA A 128 0.59 -14.05 8.35
CA ALA A 128 0.17 -15.44 8.24
C ALA A 128 0.50 -16.09 6.89
N SER A 129 0.90 -15.29 5.89
CA SER A 129 1.29 -15.81 4.58
C SER A 129 2.51 -16.73 4.68
N SER A 130 2.46 -17.86 4.00
CA SER A 130 3.57 -18.81 3.88
C SER A 130 4.55 -18.47 2.75
N ALA A 131 4.28 -17.43 1.96
CA ALA A 131 5.16 -17.02 0.87
C ALA A 131 6.40 -16.28 1.40
N ASP A 132 7.53 -16.44 0.71
CA ASP A 132 8.79 -15.78 1.03
C ASP A 132 8.71 -14.25 0.87
N LEU A 133 7.79 -13.74 0.07
CA LEU A 133 7.52 -12.32 -0.09
C LEU A 133 6.03 -12.10 -0.37
N THR A 134 5.36 -11.31 0.47
CA THR A 134 3.92 -11.08 0.33
C THR A 134 3.61 -9.60 0.28
N GLY A 135 2.88 -9.14 -0.73
CA GLY A 135 2.35 -7.77 -0.78
C GLY A 135 0.85 -7.74 -0.85
N THR A 136 0.27 -6.54 -0.81
CA THR A 136 -1.18 -6.38 -0.97
C THR A 136 -1.65 -6.87 -2.34
N ILE A 137 -0.91 -6.53 -3.39
CA ILE A 137 -1.29 -6.75 -4.77
C ILE A 137 -0.09 -7.27 -5.57
N LEU A 138 -0.30 -8.42 -6.22
CA LEU A 138 0.60 -8.97 -7.21
C LEU A 138 0.04 -8.70 -8.61
N ARG A 139 0.81 -7.97 -9.42
CA ARG A 139 0.47 -7.55 -10.77
C ARG A 139 1.02 -8.50 -11.80
N ASP A 140 0.24 -8.73 -12.85
CA ASP A 140 0.68 -9.38 -14.08
C ASP A 140 0.68 -8.33 -15.22
N ARG A 141 1.81 -8.20 -15.91
CA ARG A 141 1.97 -7.33 -17.08
C ARG A 141 2.80 -8.04 -18.15
N GLY A 142 2.11 -8.65 -19.12
CA GLY A 142 2.75 -9.53 -20.09
C GLY A 142 3.38 -10.73 -19.38
N ALA A 143 4.64 -11.05 -19.69
CA ALA A 143 5.38 -12.13 -19.04
C ALA A 143 5.91 -11.78 -17.63
N GLU A 144 5.69 -10.54 -17.16
CA GLU A 144 6.23 -10.11 -15.87
C GLU A 144 5.16 -10.07 -14.78
N ARG A 145 5.52 -10.67 -13.65
CA ARG A 145 4.73 -10.65 -12.43
C ARG A 145 5.47 -9.85 -11.36
N PHE A 146 4.85 -8.95 -10.62
CA PHE A 146 5.55 -8.15 -9.59
C PHE A 146 4.62 -7.62 -8.51
N LEU A 147 5.14 -7.44 -7.29
CA LEU A 147 4.39 -6.79 -6.21
C LEU A 147 4.37 -5.28 -6.39
N GLU A 148 3.26 -4.64 -6.07
CA GLU A 148 3.25 -3.19 -5.92
C GLU A 148 4.06 -2.78 -4.68
N SER A 149 4.90 -1.77 -4.82
CA SER A 149 5.94 -1.45 -3.83
C SER A 149 5.49 -0.60 -2.64
N TYR A 150 4.19 -0.34 -2.46
CA TYR A 150 3.73 0.54 -1.37
C TYR A 150 3.44 -0.17 -0.04
N CYS A 151 3.30 -1.51 -0.04
CA CYS A 151 3.09 -2.29 1.18
C CYS A 151 3.39 -3.78 0.93
N TYR A 152 4.48 -4.28 1.50
CA TYR A 152 4.84 -5.70 1.43
C TYR A 152 5.62 -6.16 2.66
N MET A 153 5.51 -7.45 2.95
CA MET A 153 6.08 -8.16 4.09
C MET A 153 7.24 -9.04 3.64
N ILE A 154 8.35 -8.95 4.38
CA ILE A 154 9.55 -9.76 4.23
C ILE A 154 9.74 -10.55 5.54
N PRO A 155 9.59 -11.88 5.53
CA PRO A 155 9.94 -12.74 6.66
C PRO A 155 11.47 -12.75 6.92
N ALA A 156 11.88 -13.08 8.15
CA ALA A 156 13.29 -13.19 8.52
C ALA A 156 14.13 -14.06 7.56
N ALA A 157 13.60 -15.21 7.15
CA ALA A 157 14.28 -16.12 6.22
C ALA A 157 14.63 -15.41 4.90
N THR A 158 13.70 -14.62 4.35
CA THR A 158 13.92 -13.83 3.13
C THR A 158 14.88 -12.67 3.37
N PHE A 159 14.78 -11.97 4.50
CA PHE A 159 15.69 -10.88 4.84
C PHE A 159 17.16 -11.34 4.93
N ALA A 160 17.38 -12.53 5.49
CA ALA A 160 18.71 -13.15 5.59
C ALA A 160 19.17 -13.84 4.29
N HIS A 161 18.29 -14.02 3.31
CA HIS A 161 18.60 -14.79 2.12
C HIS A 161 19.68 -14.11 1.25
N PRO A 162 20.71 -14.83 0.74
CA PRO A 162 21.80 -14.24 -0.03
C PRO A 162 21.33 -13.43 -1.25
N ALA A 163 20.31 -13.91 -1.97
CA ALA A 163 19.74 -13.20 -3.12
C ALA A 163 19.09 -11.86 -2.74
N PHE A 164 18.43 -11.79 -1.58
CA PHE A 164 17.84 -10.55 -1.06
C PHE A 164 18.93 -9.54 -0.72
N VAL A 165 19.94 -9.98 0.04
CA VAL A 165 21.10 -9.16 0.41
C VAL A 165 21.83 -8.66 -0.85
N ALA A 166 22.08 -9.54 -1.82
CA ALA A 166 22.74 -9.21 -3.07
C ALA A 166 21.95 -8.16 -3.87
N PHE A 167 20.63 -8.32 -3.99
CA PHE A 167 19.77 -7.36 -4.69
C PHE A 167 19.89 -5.96 -4.10
N TRP A 168 19.69 -5.80 -2.79
CA TRP A 168 19.69 -4.48 -2.15
C TRP A 168 21.07 -3.83 -2.16
N ARG A 169 22.14 -4.60 -1.98
CA ARG A 169 23.52 -4.08 -2.11
C ARG A 169 23.81 -3.58 -3.53
N ALA A 170 23.40 -4.35 -4.54
CA ALA A 170 23.67 -4.06 -5.95
C ALA A 170 22.71 -3.05 -6.59
N LEU A 171 21.57 -2.74 -5.96
CA LEU A 171 20.57 -1.83 -6.50
C LEU A 171 21.16 -0.44 -6.77
N ARG A 172 21.33 -0.11 -8.06
CA ARG A 172 21.82 1.19 -8.51
C ARG A 172 20.70 2.22 -8.51
N LEU A 173 20.80 3.18 -7.59
CA LEU A 173 19.85 4.28 -7.46
C LEU A 173 19.87 5.20 -8.68
N THR A 174 18.73 5.81 -8.98
CA THR A 174 18.55 6.74 -10.10
C THR A 174 17.36 7.65 -9.82
N SER A 175 17.43 8.91 -10.27
CA SER A 175 16.33 9.87 -10.21
C SER A 175 15.34 9.75 -11.39
N ASN A 176 15.48 8.73 -12.25
CA ASN A 176 14.53 8.48 -13.32
C ASN A 176 13.42 7.53 -12.85
N LYS A 177 12.19 8.04 -12.70
CA LYS A 177 11.01 7.28 -12.20
C LYS A 177 10.78 5.95 -12.93
N TYR A 178 10.88 5.93 -14.26
CA TYR A 178 10.70 4.71 -15.05
C TYR A 178 11.77 3.66 -14.75
N LYS A 179 13.03 4.10 -14.60
CA LYS A 179 14.13 3.20 -14.22
C LYS A 179 13.97 2.72 -12.78
N VAL A 180 13.44 3.53 -11.87
CA VAL A 180 13.14 3.10 -10.49
C VAL A 180 12.07 2.00 -10.47
N ILE A 181 10.95 2.17 -11.17
CA ILE A 181 9.92 1.11 -11.24
C ILE A 181 10.50 -0.17 -11.87
N ARG A 182 11.26 -0.04 -12.97
CA ARG A 182 11.81 -1.20 -13.67
C ARG A 182 12.88 -1.94 -12.87
N ARG A 183 13.80 -1.21 -12.22
CA ARG A 183 14.94 -1.80 -11.47
C ARG A 183 14.55 -2.17 -10.05
N GLY A 184 13.70 -1.36 -9.42
CA GLY A 184 13.13 -1.57 -8.10
C GLY A 184 12.00 -2.58 -8.17
N GLU A 185 10.77 -2.13 -8.38
CA GLU A 185 9.56 -2.95 -8.21
C GLU A 185 9.58 -4.26 -9.03
N ARG A 186 9.82 -4.14 -10.34
CA ARG A 186 9.89 -5.29 -11.25
C ARG A 186 11.17 -6.09 -11.05
N GLY A 187 12.30 -5.41 -10.89
CA GLY A 187 13.61 -6.03 -10.71
C GLY A 187 13.72 -6.85 -9.41
N PHE A 188 13.15 -6.35 -8.31
CA PHE A 188 13.11 -7.01 -7.01
C PHE A 188 12.31 -8.31 -7.10
N SER A 189 11.07 -8.23 -7.58
CA SER A 189 10.22 -9.41 -7.74
C SER A 189 10.85 -10.44 -8.69
N LYS A 190 11.51 -9.99 -9.76
CA LYS A 190 12.24 -10.87 -10.69
C LYS A 190 13.42 -11.55 -10.00
N ALA A 191 14.23 -10.81 -9.24
CA ALA A 191 15.40 -11.35 -8.54
C ALA A 191 15.00 -12.39 -7.48
N MET A 192 13.93 -12.13 -6.72
CA MET A 192 13.46 -13.07 -5.69
C MET A 192 12.94 -14.37 -6.34
N ARG A 193 12.14 -14.29 -7.42
CA ARG A 193 11.71 -15.51 -8.13
C ARG A 193 12.85 -16.27 -8.78
N ALA A 194 13.84 -15.58 -9.34
CA ALA A 194 15.03 -16.21 -9.91
C ALA A 194 15.85 -16.97 -8.85
N ALA A 195 15.69 -16.62 -7.57
CA ALA A 195 16.25 -17.33 -6.43
C ALA A 195 15.34 -18.45 -5.88
N GLY A 196 14.25 -18.78 -6.57
CA GLY A 196 13.31 -19.85 -6.16
C GLY A 196 12.24 -19.42 -5.15
N MET A 197 12.18 -18.14 -4.79
CA MET A 197 11.23 -17.64 -3.79
C MET A 197 9.80 -17.57 -4.32
N GLN A 198 8.84 -17.93 -3.45
CA GLN A 198 7.42 -17.74 -3.67
C GLN A 198 7.01 -16.30 -3.37
N ILE A 199 6.30 -15.69 -4.32
CA ILE A 199 5.79 -14.32 -4.18
C ILE A 199 4.27 -14.32 -4.29
N ALA A 200 3.58 -13.79 -3.30
CA ALA A 200 2.11 -13.78 -3.23
C ALA A 200 1.53 -12.37 -3.06
N GLY A 201 0.34 -12.15 -3.63
CA GLY A 201 -0.49 -10.99 -3.34
C GLY A 201 -1.69 -11.43 -2.49
N LEU A 202 -2.06 -10.65 -1.48
CA LEU A 202 -3.19 -11.00 -0.60
C LEU A 202 -4.53 -11.05 -1.34
N TYR A 203 -4.76 -10.08 -2.23
CA TYR A 203 -6.07 -9.91 -2.87
C TYR A 203 -6.00 -10.27 -4.35
N THR A 204 -6.89 -11.16 -4.79
CA THR A 204 -6.96 -11.64 -6.17
C THR A 204 -8.31 -11.32 -6.80
N LYS A 205 -8.33 -11.14 -8.13
CA LYS A 205 -9.57 -10.93 -8.88
C LYS A 205 -10.49 -12.14 -8.82
N SER A 206 -9.93 -13.36 -8.82
CA SER A 206 -10.70 -14.60 -8.73
C SER A 206 -11.43 -14.73 -7.39
N ASP A 207 -10.75 -14.48 -6.27
CA ASP A 207 -11.40 -14.52 -4.94
C ASP A 207 -12.48 -13.43 -4.83
N PHE A 208 -12.19 -12.22 -5.31
CA PHE A 208 -13.18 -11.13 -5.36
C PHE A 208 -14.43 -11.51 -6.15
N LEU A 209 -14.27 -12.07 -7.36
CA LEU A 209 -15.39 -12.48 -8.20
C LEU A 209 -16.20 -13.62 -7.58
N ALA A 210 -15.53 -14.59 -6.94
CA ALA A 210 -16.21 -15.67 -6.22
C ALA A 210 -17.04 -15.12 -5.05
N ARG A 211 -16.49 -14.20 -4.26
CA ARG A 211 -17.23 -13.52 -3.18
C ARG A 211 -18.41 -12.72 -3.72
N MET A 212 -18.23 -11.96 -4.79
CA MET A 212 -19.33 -11.22 -5.44
C MET A 212 -20.45 -12.17 -5.89
N ALA A 213 -20.12 -13.30 -6.50
CA ALA A 213 -21.11 -14.26 -6.99
C ALA A 213 -21.96 -14.89 -5.87
N ALA A 214 -21.44 -14.91 -4.63
CA ALA A 214 -22.16 -15.40 -3.46
C ALA A 214 -23.07 -14.34 -2.78
N GLN A 215 -23.01 -13.07 -3.19
CA GLN A 215 -23.77 -11.99 -2.56
C GLN A 215 -25.18 -11.81 -3.17
N PRO A 216 -26.17 -11.34 -2.39
CA PRO A 216 -27.50 -11.02 -2.92
C PRO A 216 -27.46 -9.82 -3.87
N ASP A 217 -28.47 -9.70 -4.73
CA ASP A 217 -28.55 -8.65 -5.76
C ASP A 217 -28.43 -7.23 -5.18
N GLY A 218 -28.99 -6.97 -4.00
CA GLY A 218 -28.88 -5.67 -3.33
C GLY A 218 -27.42 -5.28 -3.03
N PHE A 219 -26.55 -6.25 -2.72
CA PHE A 219 -25.12 -5.99 -2.51
C PHE A 219 -24.43 -5.62 -3.83
N LEU A 220 -24.76 -6.31 -4.92
CA LEU A 220 -24.23 -6.01 -6.25
C LEU A 220 -24.66 -4.59 -6.66
N GLU A 221 -25.91 -4.23 -6.40
CA GLU A 221 -26.45 -2.91 -6.71
C GLU A 221 -25.71 -1.79 -5.97
N THR A 222 -25.50 -1.93 -4.66
CA THR A 222 -24.70 -0.99 -3.86
C THR A 222 -23.26 -0.95 -4.37
N THR A 223 -22.67 -2.10 -4.70
CA THR A 223 -21.31 -2.18 -5.25
C THR A 223 -21.20 -1.38 -6.55
N LEU A 224 -22.18 -1.47 -7.45
CA LEU A 224 -22.22 -0.72 -8.70
C LEU A 224 -22.51 0.76 -8.48
N ARG A 225 -23.35 1.14 -7.52
CA ARG A 225 -23.61 2.55 -7.17
C ARG A 225 -22.35 3.24 -6.63
N CYS A 226 -21.59 2.53 -5.81
CA CYS A 226 -20.35 3.01 -5.19
C CYS A 226 -19.08 2.76 -6.03
N SER A 227 -19.19 2.13 -7.21
CA SER A 227 -18.02 1.83 -8.03
C SER A 227 -17.38 3.11 -8.62
N ALA A 228 -16.13 3.01 -9.03
CA ALA A 228 -15.32 4.13 -9.51
C ALA A 228 -14.77 3.85 -10.93
N PRO A 229 -15.64 3.84 -11.95
CA PRO A 229 -15.22 3.50 -13.32
C PRO A 229 -14.28 4.55 -13.89
N LEU A 230 -13.24 4.12 -14.61
CA LEU A 230 -12.23 5.03 -15.13
C LEU A 230 -12.60 5.69 -16.45
N THR A 231 -13.58 5.17 -17.18
CA THR A 231 -13.92 5.66 -18.52
C THR A 231 -15.40 6.03 -18.63
N PRO A 232 -15.76 7.03 -19.45
CA PRO A 232 -17.16 7.37 -19.71
C PRO A 232 -17.97 6.19 -20.24
N ARG A 233 -17.34 5.29 -21.01
CA ARG A 233 -17.97 4.07 -21.51
C ARG A 233 -18.36 3.12 -20.37
N LEU A 234 -17.46 2.89 -19.42
CA LEU A 234 -17.73 2.05 -18.25
C LEU A 234 -18.80 2.68 -17.36
N GLU A 235 -18.76 4.01 -17.19
CA GLU A 235 -19.79 4.75 -16.46
C GLU A 235 -21.18 4.62 -17.11
N ALA A 236 -21.29 4.82 -18.42
CA ALA A 236 -22.55 4.66 -19.14
C ALA A 236 -23.08 3.22 -19.05
N ALA A 237 -22.21 2.22 -19.20
CA ALA A 237 -22.58 0.81 -19.06
C ALA A 237 -23.08 0.49 -17.63
N ARG A 238 -22.40 1.02 -16.61
CA ARG A 238 -22.79 0.88 -15.21
C ARG A 238 -24.18 1.46 -14.95
N LEU A 239 -24.45 2.66 -15.45
CA LEU A 239 -25.76 3.31 -15.32
C LEU A 239 -26.86 2.54 -16.05
N ALA A 240 -26.58 1.99 -17.23
CA ALA A 240 -27.54 1.16 -17.96
C ALA A 240 -27.88 -0.14 -17.21
N VAL A 241 -26.91 -0.78 -16.56
CA VAL A 241 -27.15 -1.94 -15.70
C VAL A 241 -28.00 -1.56 -14.49
N LEU A 242 -27.68 -0.45 -13.82
CA LEU A 242 -28.46 0.03 -12.66
C LEU A 242 -29.90 0.39 -13.04
N ALA A 243 -30.12 1.01 -14.20
CA ALA A 243 -31.45 1.39 -14.68
C ALA A 243 -32.34 0.18 -15.04
N ALA A 244 -31.75 -0.99 -15.32
CA ALA A 244 -32.44 -2.22 -15.69
C ALA A 244 -32.66 -3.17 -14.50
N ARG A 245 -32.73 -2.64 -13.26
CA ARG A 245 -32.80 -3.43 -12.01
C ARG A 245 -33.99 -4.39 -11.92
N ASP A 246 -35.06 -4.08 -12.63
CA ASP A 246 -36.31 -4.83 -12.72
C ASP A 246 -36.24 -6.05 -13.65
N LYS A 247 -35.17 -6.20 -14.44
CA LYS A 247 -35.05 -7.28 -15.43
C LYS A 247 -34.65 -8.61 -14.78
N VAL A 248 -35.22 -9.70 -15.28
CA VAL A 248 -34.97 -11.07 -14.78
C VAL A 248 -33.49 -11.49 -14.93
N ASP A 249 -32.79 -10.96 -15.93
CA ASP A 249 -31.38 -11.22 -16.24
C ASP A 249 -30.44 -10.18 -15.62
N TRP A 250 -30.94 -9.30 -14.73
CA TRP A 250 -30.16 -8.19 -14.18
C TRP A 250 -28.88 -8.64 -13.49
N ARG A 251 -28.94 -9.73 -12.71
CA ARG A 251 -27.79 -10.27 -11.98
C ARG A 251 -26.65 -10.66 -12.92
N ASP A 252 -26.97 -11.34 -14.01
CA ASP A 252 -25.98 -11.77 -15.00
C ASP A 252 -25.36 -10.56 -15.69
N ARG A 253 -26.15 -9.52 -16.00
CA ARG A 253 -25.64 -8.25 -16.53
C ARG A 253 -24.73 -7.53 -15.55
N ALA A 254 -25.09 -7.51 -14.26
CA ALA A 254 -24.30 -6.90 -13.21
C ALA A 254 -22.95 -7.62 -13.03
N MET A 255 -22.96 -8.95 -12.96
CA MET A 255 -21.74 -9.76 -12.88
C MET A 255 -20.87 -9.62 -14.13
N GLY A 256 -21.48 -9.61 -15.33
CA GLY A 256 -20.78 -9.38 -16.60
C GLY A 256 -20.10 -8.01 -16.64
N HIS A 257 -20.79 -6.95 -16.21
CA HIS A 257 -20.20 -5.61 -16.11
C HIS A 257 -19.01 -5.57 -15.12
N ILE A 258 -19.10 -6.26 -13.99
CA ILE A 258 -18.01 -6.36 -13.02
C ILE A 258 -16.79 -7.05 -13.64
N GLN A 259 -17.00 -8.18 -14.31
CA GLN A 259 -15.93 -8.90 -15.00
C GLN A 259 -15.27 -8.06 -16.10
N ASP A 260 -16.07 -7.38 -16.93
CA ASP A 260 -15.58 -6.49 -17.99
C ASP A 260 -14.75 -5.33 -17.45
N THR A 261 -15.18 -4.74 -16.34
CA THR A 261 -14.44 -3.67 -15.66
C THR A 261 -13.10 -4.21 -15.15
N LEU A 262 -13.11 -5.37 -14.49
CA LEU A 262 -11.90 -6.01 -13.96
C LEU A 262 -10.96 -6.57 -15.04
N ALA A 263 -11.37 -6.66 -16.30
CA ALA A 263 -10.44 -6.95 -17.40
C ALA A 263 -9.40 -5.83 -17.58
N ARG A 264 -9.72 -4.60 -17.16
CA ARG A 264 -8.88 -3.39 -17.37
C ARG A 264 -8.48 -2.70 -16.07
N GLU A 265 -9.29 -2.86 -15.03
CA GLU A 265 -9.12 -2.16 -13.76
C GLU A 265 -8.74 -3.13 -12.63
N GLN A 266 -8.69 -2.60 -11.42
CA GLN A 266 -8.25 -3.32 -10.22
C GLN A 266 -9.36 -3.26 -9.18
N ILE A 267 -9.55 -4.37 -8.45
CA ILE A 267 -10.65 -4.55 -7.49
C ILE A 267 -10.70 -3.41 -6.47
N TYR A 268 -9.55 -3.02 -5.91
CA TYR A 268 -9.45 -1.99 -4.88
C TYR A 268 -9.76 -0.58 -5.38
N THR A 269 -9.41 -0.25 -6.63
CA THR A 269 -9.75 1.07 -7.19
C THR A 269 -11.18 1.11 -7.69
N ALA A 270 -11.64 0.06 -8.36
CA ALA A 270 -12.93 0.03 -9.05
C ALA A 270 -14.10 -0.17 -8.08
N TYR A 271 -13.93 -0.95 -7.00
CA TYR A 271 -15.01 -1.36 -6.10
C TYR A 271 -14.66 -1.10 -4.62
N PRO A 272 -14.54 0.18 -4.20
CA PRO A 272 -14.18 0.53 -2.82
C PRO A 272 -15.13 -0.06 -1.76
N PHE A 273 -16.44 -0.06 -2.05
CA PHE A 273 -17.46 -0.64 -1.18
C PHE A 273 -17.21 -2.14 -0.96
N ALA A 274 -17.23 -2.94 -2.03
CA ALA A 274 -17.07 -4.39 -1.92
C ALA A 274 -15.72 -4.77 -1.30
N MET A 275 -14.66 -4.04 -1.62
CA MET A 275 -13.33 -4.27 -1.03
C MET A 275 -13.28 -4.00 0.47
N THR A 276 -14.00 -2.98 0.93
CA THR A 276 -14.15 -2.71 2.37
C THR A 276 -14.96 -3.82 3.03
N GLN A 277 -16.10 -4.22 2.44
CA GLN A 277 -16.98 -5.24 3.02
C GLN A 277 -16.33 -6.64 3.05
N PHE A 278 -15.59 -7.02 2.01
CA PHE A 278 -14.99 -8.35 1.95
C PHE A 278 -13.70 -8.50 2.72
N TYR A 279 -12.89 -7.44 2.78
CA TYR A 279 -11.50 -7.54 3.25
C TYR A 279 -11.12 -6.54 4.33
N ALA A 280 -12.05 -5.69 4.77
CA ALA A 280 -11.73 -4.51 5.58
C ALA A 280 -10.55 -3.72 4.96
N TYR A 281 -10.57 -3.57 3.64
CA TYR A 281 -9.40 -3.11 2.87
C TYR A 281 -8.93 -1.73 3.35
N PRO A 282 -7.71 -1.59 3.89
CA PRO A 282 -7.37 -0.45 4.75
C PRO A 282 -6.61 0.68 4.05
N ILE A 283 -6.55 0.65 2.72
CA ILE A 283 -5.69 1.54 1.95
C ILE A 283 -6.53 2.44 1.05
N LEU A 284 -6.16 3.71 0.97
CA LEU A 284 -6.53 4.63 -0.13
C LEU A 284 -5.26 5.24 -0.73
N LYS A 285 -5.23 5.45 -2.04
CA LYS A 285 -4.06 6.04 -2.73
C LYS A 285 -4.10 7.57 -2.76
N LYS A 286 -2.95 8.19 -2.46
CA LYS A 286 -2.71 9.64 -2.54
C LYS A 286 -2.27 10.11 -3.94
N SER A 287 -2.08 9.25 -4.92
CA SER A 287 -1.61 9.73 -6.24
C SER A 287 -2.69 10.57 -6.95
N LYS A 288 -2.25 11.45 -7.84
CA LYS A 288 -3.12 12.23 -8.73
C LYS A 288 -3.55 11.44 -9.97
N ASP A 289 -3.17 10.17 -10.06
CA ASP A 289 -3.54 9.34 -11.19
C ASP A 289 -5.05 9.17 -11.22
N ARG A 290 -5.64 9.19 -12.41
CA ARG A 290 -7.09 9.15 -12.63
C ARG A 290 -7.78 8.03 -11.82
N ALA A 291 -7.14 6.87 -11.69
CA ALA A 291 -7.67 5.76 -10.90
C ALA A 291 -7.72 6.02 -9.38
N ALA A 292 -6.70 6.68 -8.83
CA ALA A 292 -6.70 7.06 -7.41
C ALA A 292 -7.71 8.20 -7.14
N VAL A 293 -7.89 9.13 -8.09
CA VAL A 293 -8.92 10.17 -7.98
C VAL A 293 -10.32 9.55 -8.01
N ALA A 294 -10.60 8.69 -9.00
CA ALA A 294 -11.87 8.00 -9.14
C ALA A 294 -12.19 7.18 -7.89
N TRP A 295 -11.20 6.43 -7.39
CA TRP A 295 -11.34 5.60 -6.20
C TRP A 295 -11.72 6.42 -4.96
N ARG A 296 -11.03 7.54 -4.69
CA ARG A 296 -11.37 8.43 -3.56
C ARG A 296 -12.79 8.98 -3.67
N ARG A 297 -13.24 9.34 -4.88
CA ARG A 297 -14.62 9.81 -5.11
C ARG A 297 -15.65 8.70 -4.92
N GLY A 298 -15.36 7.48 -5.38
CA GLY A 298 -16.23 6.32 -5.15
C GLY A 298 -16.36 5.97 -3.67
N PHE A 299 -15.24 6.00 -2.94
CA PHE A 299 -15.22 5.85 -1.49
C PHE A 299 -16.04 6.96 -0.80
N GLY A 300 -15.82 8.23 -1.18
CA GLY A 300 -16.58 9.37 -0.65
C GLY A 300 -18.08 9.22 -0.86
N ARG A 301 -18.53 8.83 -2.06
CA ARG A 301 -19.94 8.54 -2.32
C ARG A 301 -20.51 7.48 -1.38
N ALA A 302 -19.78 6.38 -1.17
CA ALA A 302 -20.23 5.31 -0.28
C ALA A 302 -20.36 5.79 1.18
N VAL A 303 -19.49 6.70 1.63
CA VAL A 303 -19.61 7.32 2.95
C VAL A 303 -20.81 8.26 3.01
N ASP A 304 -20.98 9.11 2.00
CA ASP A 304 -22.04 10.12 1.97
C ASP A 304 -23.44 9.50 1.86
N THR A 305 -23.57 8.31 1.25
CA THR A 305 -24.83 7.53 1.19
C THR A 305 -25.07 6.64 2.41
N GLY A 306 -24.13 6.58 3.37
CA GLY A 306 -24.22 5.70 4.54
C GLY A 306 -23.94 4.22 4.26
N ASP A 307 -23.51 3.87 3.04
CA ASP A 307 -23.12 2.50 2.66
C ASP A 307 -21.77 2.09 3.29
N MET A 308 -20.95 3.07 3.71
CA MET A 308 -19.67 2.87 4.40
C MET A 308 -19.49 3.81 5.58
N SER A 309 -18.79 3.34 6.60
CA SER A 309 -18.41 4.18 7.73
C SER A 309 -17.44 5.29 7.30
N PRO A 310 -17.53 6.48 7.93
CA PRO A 310 -16.59 7.55 7.71
C PRO A 310 -15.15 7.15 8.07
N LEU A 311 -14.19 7.78 7.39
CA LEU A 311 -12.77 7.64 7.71
C LEU A 311 -12.48 8.18 9.13
N PRO A 312 -11.64 7.49 9.92
CA PRO A 312 -11.20 8.03 11.21
C PRO A 312 -10.37 9.30 11.02
N ALA A 313 -10.33 10.15 12.05
CA ALA A 313 -9.37 11.24 12.09
C ALA A 313 -7.93 10.68 12.15
N PRO A 314 -6.94 11.31 11.48
CA PRO A 314 -7.02 12.54 10.68
C PRO A 314 -7.36 12.32 9.20
N PHE A 315 -7.55 11.07 8.75
CA PHE A 315 -7.60 10.70 7.34
C PHE A 315 -8.73 11.38 6.57
N MET A 316 -9.91 11.56 7.17
CA MET A 316 -11.07 12.15 6.47
C MET A 316 -10.79 13.53 5.88
N GLY A 317 -10.22 14.44 6.69
CA GLY A 317 -9.95 15.81 6.26
C GLY A 317 -8.94 15.86 5.13
N GLU A 318 -7.86 15.08 5.24
CA GLU A 318 -6.83 14.98 4.22
C GLU A 318 -7.38 14.39 2.90
N VAL A 319 -8.14 13.30 2.98
CA VAL A 319 -8.74 12.66 1.80
C VAL A 319 -9.70 13.60 1.10
N ARG A 320 -10.60 14.28 1.83
CA ARG A 320 -11.56 15.23 1.24
C ARG A 320 -10.84 16.41 0.57
N CYS A 321 -9.92 17.07 1.29
CA CYS A 321 -9.15 18.19 0.75
C CYS A 321 -8.41 17.79 -0.53
N LYS A 322 -7.72 16.64 -0.50
CA LYS A 322 -6.97 16.17 -1.64
C LYS A 322 -7.85 15.73 -2.82
N THR A 323 -9.02 15.17 -2.56
CA THR A 323 -9.98 14.76 -3.61
C THR A 323 -10.60 15.97 -4.29
N ALA A 324 -10.86 17.05 -3.56
CA ALA A 324 -11.33 18.32 -4.11
C ALA A 324 -10.27 19.00 -5.00
N ALA A 325 -8.99 18.90 -4.64
CA ALA A 325 -7.89 19.49 -5.39
C ALA A 325 -7.48 18.72 -6.67
N ASP A 326 -7.85 17.45 -6.81
CA ASP A 326 -7.45 16.60 -7.92
C ASP A 326 -8.63 16.37 -8.92
N PRO A 327 -8.54 16.89 -10.17
CA PRO A 327 -9.59 16.70 -11.18
C PRO A 327 -9.60 15.27 -11.77
N LEU A 328 -10.74 14.85 -12.33
CA LEU A 328 -10.96 13.54 -12.99
C LEU A 328 -10.76 13.60 -14.52
#